data_AF-A0AAU5RQ04-F1
#
_entry.id   AF-A0AAU5RQ04-F1
#
_cell.length_a   1.000
_cell.length_b   1.000
_cell.length_c   1.000
_cell.angle_alpha   90.00
_cell.angle_beta   90.00
_cell.angle_gamma   90.00
#
_symmetry.space_group_name_H-M   'P 1'
#
loop_
_entity.id
_entity.type
_entity.pdbx_description
1 polymer ?
#
loop_
_entity_poly.entity_id
_entity_poly.type
_entity_poly.pdbx_seq_one_letter_code
_entity_poly.pdbx_strand_id
1 'polypeptide(L)'
;MTDRTMLLTCYADTHRYGWHHVDLFTHDHLGREVNWVHWTVDEDGPRGADRATARVEPTLRRTTEWHHGVSADGSEYWTAQAAWAG
;
A
#
# COMPACT_ATOMS: atom_id res chain seq x y z
N MET A 1 7.51 22.72 4.41
CA MET A 1 6.67 21.59 3.98
C MET A 1 7.17 20.38 4.71
N THR A 2 6.33 19.67 5.45
CA THR A 2 6.78 18.47 6.17
C THR A 2 7.05 17.41 5.12
N ASP A 3 8.33 17.11 4.86
CA ASP A 3 8.74 16.00 3.99
C ASP A 3 8.20 14.70 4.59
N ARG A 4 7.01 14.30 4.14
CA ARG A 4 6.37 13.04 4.49
C ARG A 4 6.29 12.21 3.24
N THR A 5 6.70 10.95 3.35
CA THR A 5 6.53 9.98 2.28
C THR A 5 5.39 9.03 2.63
N MET A 6 4.71 8.53 1.60
CA MET A 6 3.63 7.58 1.77
C MET A 6 3.92 6.34 0.95
N LEU A 7 3.80 5.19 1.60
CA LEU A 7 4.07 3.90 1.02
C LEU A 7 2.79 3.07 1.05
N LEU A 8 2.25 2.78 -0.13
CA LEU A 8 1.23 1.77 -0.28
C LEU A 8 1.88 0.39 -0.26
N THR A 9 1.28 -0.57 0.44
CA THR A 9 1.69 -1.97 0.47
C THR A 9 0.47 -2.86 0.31
N CYS A 10 0.54 -3.87 -0.56
CA CYS A 10 -0.48 -4.92 -0.64
C CYS A 10 0.18 -6.29 -0.76
N TYR A 11 -0.61 -7.34 -0.53
CA TYR A 11 -0.12 -8.71 -0.41
C TYR A 11 -0.92 -9.66 -1.29
N ALA A 12 -0.33 -10.81 -1.58
CA ALA A 12 -1.06 -11.99 -2.03
C ALA A 12 -1.45 -12.81 -0.79
N ASP A 13 -2.63 -13.41 -0.79
CA ASP A 13 -3.03 -14.33 0.28
C ASP A 13 -2.41 -15.73 0.09
N THR A 14 -1.07 -15.79 0.05
CA THR A 14 -0.29 -17.01 -0.20
C THR A 14 -0.62 -18.12 0.80
N HIS A 15 -0.87 -17.76 2.05
CA HIS A 15 -1.18 -18.69 3.14
C HIS A 15 -2.69 -18.88 3.38
N ARG A 16 -3.55 -18.23 2.60
CA ARG A 16 -5.02 -18.34 2.70
C ARG A 16 -5.57 -17.92 4.08
N TYR A 17 -4.99 -16.87 4.66
CA TYR A 17 -5.48 -16.27 5.90
C TYR A 17 -6.76 -15.45 5.67
N GLY A 18 -7.11 -15.12 4.42
CA GLY A 18 -8.29 -14.34 4.05
C GLY A 18 -8.13 -12.84 4.35
N TRP A 19 -6.89 -12.37 4.52
CA TRP A 19 -6.59 -10.97 4.86
C TRP A 19 -6.34 -10.16 3.59
N HIS A 20 -7.41 -9.87 2.88
CA HIS A 20 -7.37 -9.09 1.65
C HIS A 20 -7.39 -7.58 1.97
N HIS A 21 -6.23 -6.95 1.98
CA HIS A 21 -6.10 -5.52 2.28
C HIS A 21 -4.96 -4.84 1.51
N VAL A 22 -5.01 -3.51 1.54
CA VAL A 22 -3.89 -2.64 1.20
C VAL A 22 -3.69 -1.66 2.35
N ASP A 23 -2.42 -1.41 2.66
CA ASP A 23 -1.96 -0.51 3.70
C ASP A 23 -1.37 0.75 3.09
N LEU A 24 -1.56 1.88 3.78
CA LEU A 24 -0.89 3.13 3.52
C LEU A 24 -0.10 3.53 4.77
N PHE A 25 1.22 3.43 4.68
CA PHE A 25 2.14 3.87 5.71
C PHE A 25 2.60 5.30 5.42
N THR A 26 2.58 6.17 6.42
CA THR A 26 3.16 7.51 6.33
C THR A 26 4.44 7.56 7.14
N HIS A 27 5.52 8.06 6.53
CA HIS A 27 6.80 8.23 7.19
C HIS A 27 7.16 9.71 7.35
N ASP A 28 7.87 10.06 8.41
CA ASP A 28 8.48 11.37 8.56
C ASP A 28 9.77 11.52 7.74
N HIS A 29 10.36 12.71 7.78
CA HIS A 29 11.63 13.03 7.10
C HIS A 29 12.84 12.20 7.56
N LEU A 30 12.75 11.50 8.70
CA LEU A 30 13.77 10.57 9.18
C LEU A 30 13.47 9.12 8.76
N GLY A 31 12.41 8.90 7.97
CA GLY A 31 11.97 7.58 7.54
C GLY A 31 11.25 6.79 8.63
N ARG A 32 10.81 7.42 9.72
CA ARG A 32 10.08 6.73 10.79
C ARG A 32 8.61 6.66 10.42
N GLU A 33 8.01 5.50 10.58
CA GLU A 33 6.55 5.36 10.46
C GLU A 33 5.87 6.20 11.54
N VAL A 34 4.98 7.10 11.11
CA VAL A 34 4.24 8.02 11.99
C VAL A 34 2.73 7.85 11.88
N ASN A 35 2.25 7.14 10.86
CA ASN A 35 0.84 6.80 10.72
C ASN A 35 0.66 5.59 9.82
N TRP A 36 -0.44 4.87 10.02
CA TRP A 36 -0.83 3.72 9.23
C TRP A 36 -2.36 3.65 9.15
N VAL A 37 -2.86 3.47 7.93
CA VAL A 37 -4.26 3.17 7.65
C VAL A 37 -4.33 2.00 6.68
N HIS A 38 -5.42 1.25 6.72
CA HIS A 38 -5.63 0.11 5.86
C HIS A 38 -7.09 0.03 5.43
N TRP A 39 -7.35 -0.57 4.27
CA TRP A 39 -8.71 -0.89 3.85
C TRP A 39 -8.78 -2.23 3.11
N THR A 40 -9.94 -2.85 3.18
CA THR A 40 -10.22 -4.15 2.56
C THR A 40 -10.24 -4.03 1.03
N VAL A 41 -9.71 -5.05 0.36
CA VAL A 41 -9.75 -5.20 -1.10
C VAL A 41 -10.61 -6.40 -1.48
N ASP A 42 -11.23 -6.32 -2.65
CA ASP A 42 -12.05 -7.42 -3.21
C ASP A 42 -11.18 -8.47 -3.95
N GLU A 43 -9.94 -8.10 -4.29
CA GLU A 43 -8.95 -8.94 -4.99
C GLU A 43 -7.56 -8.60 -4.43
N ASP A 44 -6.71 -9.61 -4.26
CA ASP A 44 -5.34 -9.41 -3.80
C ASP A 44 -4.44 -8.70 -4.83
N GLY A 45 -3.33 -8.20 -4.33
CA GLY A 45 -2.26 -7.64 -5.16
C GLY A 45 -2.58 -6.27 -5.79
N PRO A 46 -1.71 -5.84 -6.74
CA PRO A 46 -1.67 -4.46 -7.23
C PRO A 46 -2.99 -3.91 -7.78
N ARG A 47 -3.72 -4.73 -8.57
CA ARG A 47 -4.94 -4.28 -9.24
C ARG A 47 -6.09 -4.07 -8.26
N GLY A 48 -6.26 -4.98 -7.31
CA GLY A 48 -7.29 -4.83 -6.28
C GLY A 48 -6.98 -3.68 -5.34
N ALA A 49 -5.71 -3.53 -4.95
CA ALA A 49 -5.22 -2.39 -4.18
C ALA A 49 -5.52 -1.06 -4.89
N ASP A 50 -5.20 -0.92 -6.17
CA ASP A 50 -5.46 0.31 -6.94
C ASP A 50 -6.96 0.63 -6.99
N ARG A 51 -7.83 -0.36 -7.24
CA ARG A 51 -9.29 -0.15 -7.27
C ARG A 51 -9.86 0.26 -5.92
N ALA A 52 -9.44 -0.40 -4.84
CA ALA A 52 -9.94 -0.08 -3.50
C ALA A 52 -9.43 1.30 -3.06
N THR A 53 -8.17 1.63 -3.33
CA THR A 53 -7.59 2.94 -3.04
C THR A 53 -8.34 4.05 -3.76
N ALA A 54 -8.62 3.88 -5.06
CA ALA A 54 -9.36 4.87 -5.84
C ALA A 54 -10.79 5.09 -5.33
N ARG A 55 -11.38 4.07 -4.69
CA ARG A 55 -12.72 4.14 -4.07
C ARG A 55 -12.71 4.83 -2.70
N VAL A 56 -11.73 4.50 -1.85
CA VAL A 56 -11.66 4.96 -0.45
C VAL A 56 -10.98 6.34 -0.34
N GLU A 57 -9.89 6.54 -1.08
CA GLU A 57 -9.09 7.77 -1.10
C GLU A 57 -8.96 8.30 -2.54
N PRO A 58 -10.02 8.90 -3.12
CA PRO A 58 -10.06 9.26 -4.53
C PRO A 58 -9.06 10.32 -4.96
N THR A 59 -8.40 11.00 -4.04
CA THR A 59 -7.31 11.96 -4.35
C THR A 59 -5.93 11.33 -4.20
N LEU A 60 -5.79 10.17 -3.55
CA LEU A 60 -4.50 9.49 -3.40
C LEU A 60 -4.08 8.82 -4.71
N ARG A 61 -2.85 9.07 -5.15
CA ARG A 61 -2.29 8.50 -6.38
C ARG A 61 -0.93 7.92 -6.11
N ARG A 62 -0.66 6.74 -6.68
CA ARG A 62 0.70 6.23 -6.76
C ARG A 62 1.57 7.15 -7.60
N THR A 63 2.80 7.37 -7.17
CA THR A 63 3.83 8.15 -7.86
C THR A 63 4.93 7.26 -8.45
N THR A 64 4.97 6.00 -8.05
CA THR A 64 5.83 4.96 -8.64
C THR A 64 5.00 3.77 -9.09
N GLU A 65 5.60 2.92 -9.92
CA GLU A 65 5.08 1.59 -10.18
C GLU A 65 5.06 0.74 -8.91
N TRP A 66 4.26 -0.33 -8.93
CA TRP A 66 4.30 -1.37 -7.92
C TRP A 66 5.60 -2.17 -8.04
N HIS A 67 6.33 -2.27 -6.93
CA HIS A 67 7.54 -3.07 -6.80
C HIS A 67 7.20 -4.38 -6.10
N HIS A 68 7.36 -5.49 -6.81
CA HIS A 68 7.14 -6.83 -6.26
C HIS A 68 8.30 -7.26 -5.37
N GLY A 69 7.98 -7.89 -4.23
CA GLY A 69 8.91 -8.56 -3.35
C GLY A 69 8.32 -9.86 -2.79
N VAL A 70 9.19 -10.69 -2.23
CA VAL A 70 8.81 -11.94 -1.58
C VAL A 70 9.41 -11.93 -0.18
N SER A 71 8.59 -12.12 0.84
CA SER A 71 9.03 -12.18 2.24
C SER A 71 9.75 -13.50 2.54
N ALA A 72 10.39 -13.57 3.71
CA ALA A 72 11.17 -14.74 4.13
C ALA A 72 10.33 -16.04 4.25
N ASP A 73 9.02 -15.92 4.48
CA ASP A 73 8.07 -17.04 4.53
C ASP A 73 7.49 -17.42 3.15
N GLY A 74 7.87 -16.69 2.09
CA GLY A 74 7.39 -16.92 0.73
C GLY A 74 6.14 -16.14 0.35
N SER A 75 5.61 -15.27 1.21
CA SER A 75 4.47 -14.42 0.85
C SER A 75 4.88 -13.35 -0.17
N GLU A 76 4.05 -13.17 -1.20
CA GLU A 76 4.25 -12.12 -2.19
C GLU A 76 3.66 -10.80 -1.69
N TYR A 77 4.40 -9.71 -1.89
CA TYR A 77 3.96 -8.37 -1.54
C TYR A 77 4.37 -7.35 -2.60
N TRP A 78 3.67 -6.24 -2.67
CA TRP A 78 3.98 -5.14 -3.57
C TRP A 78 4.00 -3.83 -2.79
N THR A 79 4.94 -2.96 -3.13
CA THR A 79 5.00 -1.61 -2.56
C THR A 79 5.04 -0.53 -3.64
N ALA A 80 4.47 0.64 -3.35
CA ALA A 80 4.54 1.79 -4.23
C ALA A 80 4.51 3.08 -3.43
N GLN A 81 5.25 4.10 -3.88
CA GLN A 81 5.11 5.44 -3.32
C GLN A 81 3.78 6.05 -3.76
N ALA A 82 3.19 6.86 -2.90
CA ALA A 82 1.95 7.58 -3.17
C ALA A 82 2.01 9.02 -2.67
N ALA A 83 1.09 9.84 -3.17
CA ALA A 83 0.83 11.19 -2.71
C ALA A 83 -0.64 11.55 -2.94
N TRP A 84 -1.20 12.42 -2.10
CA TRP A 84 -2.48 13.05 -2.42
C TRP A 84 -2.29 14.06 -3.55
N ALA A 85 -3.15 13.99 -4.57
CA ALA A 85 -3.31 15.05 -5.54
C ALA A 85 -3.80 16.31 -4.81
N GLY A 86 -3.04 17.40 -4.98
CA GLY A 86 -3.36 18.71 -4.43
C GLY A 86 -4.48 19.42 -5.16
#